data_AF-D0MTB8-F1
#
_entry.id   AF-D0MTB8-F1
#
_cell.length_a   1.000
_cell.length_b   1.000
_cell.length_c   1.000
_cell.angle_alpha   90.00
_cell.angle_beta   90.00
_cell.angle_gamma   90.00
#
_symmetry.space_group_name_H-M   'P 1'
#
loop_
_entity.id
_entity.type
_entity.pdbx_description
1 polymer ?
#
loop_
_entity_poly.entity_id
_entity_poly.type
_entity_poly.pdbx_seq_one_letter_code
_entity_poly.pdbx_strand_id
1 'polypeptide(L)'
;MKTKVKEEEMTFEDWFGLSIESLPVSLRALHPRRCIMVHTQPSCHKITKLFPATVYMSDQFPLSVSEFLPVIELFSKTTRAFESVQEFFSAALSDGFPVQCCFPLAPSVSATFRFDCLEQQTPDHGKFTIPTTYSMHAGDMLSPRTHQVMLQHVTAT
;
A
#
# COMPACT_ATOMS: atom_id res chain seq x y z
N MET A 1 -12.93 25.20 -10.57
CA MET A 1 -14.30 24.80 -10.96
C MET A 1 -14.99 24.21 -9.74
N LYS A 2 -16.13 24.75 -9.30
CA LYS A 2 -16.88 24.22 -8.16
C LYS A 2 -17.73 23.04 -8.64
N THR A 3 -17.44 21.84 -8.15
CA THR A 3 -18.24 20.63 -8.43
C THR A 3 -19.63 20.85 -7.83
N LYS A 4 -20.66 21.06 -8.66
CA LYS A 4 -22.05 21.12 -8.19
C LYS A 4 -22.40 19.73 -7.63
N VAL A 5 -22.62 19.65 -6.33
CA VAL A 5 -23.22 18.48 -5.70
C VAL A 5 -24.62 18.33 -6.30
N LYS A 6 -24.89 17.18 -6.93
CA LYS A 6 -26.20 16.88 -7.49
C LYS A 6 -27.08 16.46 -6.33
N GLU A 7 -27.95 17.35 -5.88
CA GLU A 7 -29.00 17.01 -4.92
C GLU A 7 -30.15 16.37 -5.70
N GLU A 8 -30.61 15.21 -5.24
CA GLU A 8 -31.73 14.48 -5.83
C GLU A 8 -32.84 14.35 -4.80
N GLU A 9 -34.08 14.46 -5.29
CA GLU A 9 -35.27 14.25 -4.48
C GLU A 9 -35.42 12.74 -4.22
N MET A 10 -35.51 12.34 -2.94
CA MET A 10 -35.71 10.95 -2.55
C MET A 10 -36.96 10.84 -1.71
N THR A 11 -37.91 10.01 -2.15
CA THR A 11 -39.15 9.77 -1.41
C THR A 11 -38.89 8.83 -0.23
N PHE A 12 -39.79 8.84 0.75
CA PHE A 12 -39.74 7.92 1.88
C PHE A 12 -39.81 6.47 1.40
N GLU A 13 -40.70 6.20 0.46
CA GLU A 13 -40.91 4.91 -0.18
C GLU A 13 -39.63 4.40 -0.87
N ASP A 14 -38.93 5.27 -1.60
CA ASP A 14 -37.69 4.88 -2.30
C ASP A 14 -36.52 4.67 -1.34
N TRP A 15 -36.43 5.45 -0.26
CA TRP A 15 -35.35 5.33 0.73
C TRP A 15 -35.52 4.07 1.59
N PHE A 16 -36.72 3.81 2.08
CA PHE A 16 -36.99 2.75 3.04
C PHE A 16 -37.54 1.46 2.41
N GLY A 17 -38.07 1.53 1.18
CA GLY A 17 -38.70 0.40 0.49
C GLY A 17 -40.12 0.08 0.98
N LEU A 18 -40.76 0.99 1.71
CA LEU A 18 -42.12 0.82 2.24
C LEU A 18 -42.87 2.15 2.33
N SER A 19 -44.20 2.10 2.24
CA SER A 19 -45.06 3.29 2.34
C SER A 19 -45.25 3.76 3.78
N ILE A 20 -45.37 5.07 3.96
CA ILE A 20 -45.72 5.66 5.26
C ILE A 20 -47.04 5.09 5.78
N GLU A 21 -47.97 4.71 4.90
CA GLU A 21 -49.28 4.16 5.28
C GLU A 21 -49.19 2.77 5.93
N SER A 22 -48.15 2.00 5.60
CA SER A 22 -47.91 0.66 6.16
C SER A 22 -47.18 0.68 7.50
N LEU A 23 -46.73 1.85 7.98
CA LEU A 23 -46.04 1.97 9.26
C LEU A 23 -46.99 1.69 10.45
N PRO A 24 -46.47 1.11 11.54
CA PRO A 24 -47.17 1.03 12.83
C PRO A 24 -47.67 2.41 13.29
N VAL A 25 -48.80 2.43 14.01
CA VAL A 25 -49.46 3.68 14.46
C VAL A 25 -48.50 4.57 15.27
N SER A 26 -47.64 3.98 16.09
CA SER A 26 -46.62 4.69 16.86
C SER A 26 -45.61 5.45 15.99
N LEU A 27 -45.24 4.92 14.82
CA LEU A 27 -44.31 5.56 13.90
C LEU A 27 -45.00 6.57 12.98
N ARG A 28 -46.26 6.31 12.57
CA ARG A 28 -47.05 7.30 11.82
C ARG A 28 -47.34 8.56 12.62
N ALA A 29 -47.56 8.43 13.93
CA ALA A 29 -47.77 9.57 14.83
C ALA A 29 -46.57 10.54 14.89
N LEU A 30 -45.38 10.11 14.46
CA LEU A 30 -44.20 10.97 14.37
C LEU A 30 -44.17 11.87 13.12
N HIS A 31 -45.18 11.77 12.25
CA HIS A 31 -45.30 12.54 11.00
C HIS A 31 -44.02 12.48 10.12
N PRO A 32 -43.60 11.28 9.65
CA PRO A 32 -42.42 11.13 8.81
C PRO A 32 -42.50 12.00 7.55
N ARG A 33 -41.37 12.57 7.14
CA ARG A 33 -41.27 13.33 5.89
C ARG A 33 -41.46 12.39 4.71
N ARG A 34 -42.32 12.77 3.77
CA ARG A 34 -42.58 12.01 2.54
C ARG A 34 -41.45 12.10 1.51
N CYS A 35 -40.62 13.13 1.64
CA CYS A 35 -39.56 13.43 0.70
C CYS A 35 -38.45 14.21 1.41
N ILE A 36 -37.20 13.90 1.04
CA ILE A 36 -36.00 14.61 1.47
C ILE A 36 -35.06 14.84 0.27
N MET A 37 -34.23 15.89 0.36
CA MET A 37 -33.13 16.10 -0.58
C MET A 37 -31.92 15.31 -0.13
N VAL A 38 -31.36 14.49 -1.02
CA VAL A 38 -30.23 13.61 -0.73
C VAL A 38 -29.05 14.03 -1.58
N HIS A 39 -27.90 14.14 -0.94
CA HIS A 39 -26.65 14.35 -1.68
C HIS A 39 -26.25 13.01 -2.26
N THR A 40 -26.26 12.89 -3.59
CA THR A 40 -25.75 11.67 -4.25
C THR A 40 -24.28 11.53 -3.92
N GLN A 41 -23.84 10.32 -3.56
CA GLN A 41 -22.42 10.03 -3.35
C GLN A 41 -21.64 10.45 -4.61
N PRO A 42 -20.51 11.17 -4.48
CA PRO A 42 -19.71 11.53 -5.64
C PRO A 42 -19.31 10.27 -6.40
N SER A 43 -19.38 10.31 -7.74
CA SER A 43 -18.99 9.20 -8.60
C SER A 43 -17.53 8.84 -8.35
N CYS A 44 -17.30 7.73 -7.66
CA CYS A 44 -15.95 7.24 -7.39
C CYS A 44 -15.49 6.39 -8.56
N HIS A 45 -14.46 6.85 -9.28
CA HIS A 45 -13.80 6.05 -10.29
C HIS A 45 -12.66 5.26 -9.65
N LYS A 46 -12.76 3.93 -9.66
CA LYS A 46 -11.66 3.06 -9.28
C LYS A 46 -10.71 2.92 -10.47
N ILE A 47 -9.49 3.44 -10.32
CA ILE A 47 -8.42 3.25 -11.31
C ILE A 47 -7.49 2.16 -10.79
N THR A 48 -7.43 1.05 -11.50
CA THR A 48 -6.43 -0.01 -11.26
C THR A 48 -5.30 0.16 -12.26
N LYS A 49 -4.07 0.39 -11.78
CA LYS A 49 -2.87 0.45 -12.62
C LYS A 49 -2.09 -0.86 -12.45
N LEU A 50 -1.72 -1.47 -13.58
CA LEU A 50 -0.83 -2.63 -13.62
C LEU A 50 0.60 -2.14 -13.68
N PHE A 51 1.42 -2.61 -12.74
CA PHE A 51 2.83 -2.25 -12.64
C PHE A 51 3.67 -3.52 -12.86
N PRO A 52 4.33 -3.68 -14.02
CA PRO A 52 5.13 -4.86 -14.27
C PRO A 52 6.39 -4.83 -13.40
N ALA A 53 6.58 -5.88 -12.60
CA ALA A 53 7.84 -6.16 -11.92
C ALA A 53 8.57 -7.27 -12.67
N THR A 54 9.91 -7.23 -12.67
CA THR A 54 10.73 -8.28 -13.29
C THR A 54 11.70 -8.82 -12.27
N VAL A 55 11.76 -10.15 -12.17
CA VAL A 55 12.70 -10.88 -11.33
C VAL A 55 13.47 -11.87 -12.17
N TYR A 56 14.78 -11.85 -12.00
CA TYR A 56 15.70 -12.81 -12.61
C TYR A 56 16.11 -13.80 -11.53
N MET A 57 15.95 -15.08 -11.81
CA MET A 57 16.28 -16.17 -10.89
C MET A 57 17.56 -16.89 -11.33
N SER A 58 18.30 -17.46 -10.38
CA SER A 58 19.45 -18.31 -10.66
C SER A 58 19.60 -19.42 -9.62
N ASP A 59 19.88 -20.63 -10.09
CA ASP A 59 20.22 -21.77 -9.24
C ASP A 59 21.71 -21.80 -8.84
N GLN A 60 22.50 -20.84 -9.31
CA GLN A 60 23.95 -20.76 -9.06
C GLN A 60 24.30 -19.95 -7.81
N PHE A 61 23.29 -19.49 -7.08
CA PHE A 61 23.47 -18.74 -5.83
C PHE A 61 23.29 -19.66 -4.63
N PRO A 62 24.01 -19.41 -3.52
CA PRO A 62 24.02 -20.31 -2.38
C PRO A 62 22.77 -20.19 -1.48
N LEU A 63 21.83 -19.32 -1.82
CA LEU A 63 20.58 -19.11 -1.09
C LEU A 63 19.40 -19.35 -2.01
N SER A 64 18.27 -19.78 -1.45
CA SER A 64 16.99 -19.89 -2.13
C SER A 64 16.13 -18.64 -1.96
N VAL A 65 15.10 -18.48 -2.81
CA VAL A 65 14.07 -17.45 -2.62
C VAL A 65 13.40 -17.54 -1.24
N SER A 66 13.20 -18.75 -0.71
CA SER A 66 12.63 -18.98 0.62
C SER A 66 13.47 -18.35 1.75
N GLU A 67 14.80 -18.43 1.63
CA GLU A 67 15.74 -17.81 2.58
C GLU A 67 15.83 -16.30 2.42
N PHE A 68 15.38 -15.76 1.28
CA PHE A 68 15.31 -14.32 1.01
C PHE A 68 14.01 -13.67 1.50
N LEU A 69 12.93 -14.43 1.67
CA LEU A 69 11.63 -13.92 2.14
C LEU A 69 11.69 -13.09 3.44
N PRO A 70 12.48 -13.46 4.48
CA PRO A 70 12.60 -12.66 5.70
C PRO A 70 13.18 -11.26 5.46
N VAL A 71 14.07 -11.14 4.48
CA VAL A 71 14.65 -9.84 4.08
C VAL A 71 13.57 -8.99 3.42
N ILE A 72 12.75 -9.57 2.55
CA ILE A 72 11.60 -8.90 1.93
C ILE A 72 10.54 -8.49 2.96
N GLU A 73 10.28 -9.33 3.97
CA GLU A 73 9.35 -9.01 5.06
C GLU A 73 9.82 -7.81 5.90
N LEU A 74 11.14 -7.65 6.08
CA LEU A 74 11.68 -6.45 6.72
C LEU A 74 11.39 -5.21 5.86
N PHE A 75 11.56 -5.30 4.53
CA PHE A 75 11.28 -4.19 3.63
C PHE A 75 9.78 -3.88 3.52
N SER A 76 8.88 -4.88 3.56
CA SER A 76 7.43 -4.65 3.50
C SER A 76 6.92 -3.81 4.67
N LYS A 77 7.57 -3.89 5.84
CA LYS A 77 7.25 -3.08 7.03
C LYS A 77 7.69 -1.62 6.92
N THR A 78 8.55 -1.28 5.96
CA THR A 78 9.08 0.10 5.82
C THR A 78 8.21 0.98 4.93
N THR A 79 7.58 0.43 3.88
CA THR A 79 6.69 1.21 2.99
C THR A 79 5.59 0.35 2.38
N ARG A 80 4.41 0.95 2.12
CA ARG A 80 3.30 0.28 1.42
C ARG A 80 3.66 -0.21 0.02
N ALA A 81 4.65 0.39 -0.63
CA ALA A 81 5.11 -0.06 -1.95
C ALA A 81 5.75 -1.46 -1.91
N PHE A 82 6.29 -1.87 -0.75
CA PHE A 82 6.89 -3.19 -0.56
C PHE A 82 5.90 -4.27 -0.07
N GLU A 83 4.66 -3.92 0.31
CA GLU A 83 3.62 -4.91 0.64
C GLU A 83 3.34 -5.83 -0.56
N SER A 84 3.20 -5.25 -1.75
CA SER A 84 2.99 -6.01 -3.00
C SER A 84 4.21 -6.82 -3.44
N VAL A 85 5.41 -6.45 -2.98
CA VAL A 85 6.65 -7.17 -3.29
C VAL A 85 6.72 -8.50 -2.54
N GLN A 86 6.28 -8.52 -1.27
CA GLN A 86 6.20 -9.75 -0.49
C GLN A 86 5.20 -10.75 -1.10
N GLU A 87 4.03 -10.26 -1.51
CA GLU A 87 3.02 -11.07 -2.20
C GLU A 87 3.56 -11.61 -3.54
N PHE A 88 4.30 -10.79 -4.29
CA PHE A 88 4.94 -11.20 -5.54
C PHE A 88 5.91 -12.38 -5.36
N PHE A 89 6.85 -12.31 -4.40
CA PHE A 89 7.80 -13.40 -4.17
C PHE A 89 7.15 -14.66 -3.58
N SER A 90 6.05 -14.49 -2.84
CA SER A 90 5.28 -15.61 -2.28
C SER A 90 4.49 -16.34 -3.38
N ALA A 91 4.07 -15.65 -4.43
CA ALA A 91 3.32 -16.21 -5.56
C ALA A 91 4.23 -16.75 -6.69
N ALA A 92 5.41 -16.16 -6.89
CA ALA A 92 6.32 -16.43 -8.01
C ALA A 92 7.38 -17.52 -7.71
N LEU A 93 7.06 -18.51 -6.88
CA LEU A 93 8.00 -19.58 -6.45
C LEU A 93 8.41 -20.50 -7.61
N SER A 94 9.27 -20.00 -8.50
CA SER A 94 10.22 -20.81 -9.25
C SER A 94 11.42 -21.10 -8.35
N ASP A 95 12.04 -22.27 -8.51
CA ASP A 95 13.31 -22.61 -7.83
C ASP A 95 14.40 -21.55 -8.13
N GLY A 96 15.37 -21.43 -7.20
CA GLY A 96 16.53 -20.54 -7.33
C GLY A 96 16.50 -19.28 -6.44
N PHE A 97 17.48 -18.40 -6.66
CA PHE A 97 17.67 -17.12 -5.96
C PHE A 97 17.33 -15.92 -6.85
N PRO A 98 16.66 -14.87 -6.33
CA PRO A 98 16.41 -13.65 -7.09
C PRO A 98 17.68 -12.80 -7.23
N VAL A 99 18.45 -13.02 -8.30
CA VAL A 99 19.71 -12.31 -8.57
C VAL A 99 19.51 -10.86 -9.01
N GLN A 100 18.34 -10.53 -9.56
CA GLN A 100 17.98 -9.16 -9.90
C GLN A 100 16.48 -8.94 -9.80
N CYS A 101 16.08 -7.81 -9.21
CA CYS A 101 14.69 -7.43 -9.02
C CYS A 101 14.47 -5.97 -9.44
N CYS A 102 13.50 -5.72 -10.32
CA CYS A 102 13.12 -4.37 -10.76
C CYS A 102 11.70 -4.05 -10.29
N PHE A 103 11.55 -3.03 -9.44
CA PHE A 103 10.27 -2.59 -8.89
C PHE A 103 9.98 -1.13 -9.26
N PRO A 104 8.79 -0.80 -9.75
CA PRO A 104 8.36 0.59 -9.86
C PRO A 104 8.03 1.16 -8.47
N LEU A 105 8.67 2.26 -8.11
CA LEU A 105 8.46 2.93 -6.81
C LEU A 105 7.52 4.13 -6.93
N ALA A 106 7.49 4.80 -8.08
CA ALA A 106 6.65 5.97 -8.36
C ALA A 106 6.32 6.04 -9.86
N PRO A 107 5.39 6.92 -10.29
CA PRO A 107 5.27 7.26 -11.69
C PRO A 107 6.65 7.66 -12.25
N SER A 108 7.09 7.00 -13.31
CA SER A 108 8.38 7.22 -13.98
C SER A 108 9.65 6.84 -13.19
N VAL A 109 9.54 6.28 -11.98
CA VAL A 109 10.70 5.88 -11.16
C VAL A 109 10.65 4.40 -10.81
N SER A 110 11.75 3.69 -11.11
CA SER A 110 11.95 2.28 -10.77
C SER A 110 13.26 2.10 -10.00
N ALA A 111 13.26 1.15 -9.06
CA ALA A 111 14.45 0.69 -8.37
C ALA A 111 14.84 -0.71 -8.85
N THR A 112 16.14 -0.90 -9.07
CA THR A 112 16.72 -2.18 -9.44
C THR A 112 17.68 -2.62 -8.34
N PHE A 113 17.42 -3.81 -7.80
CA PHE A 113 18.30 -4.50 -6.87
C PHE A 113 19.02 -5.60 -7.65
N ARG A 114 20.35 -5.68 -7.55
CA ARG A 114 21.15 -6.73 -8.18
C ARG A 114 22.12 -7.31 -7.16
N PHE A 115 22.26 -8.63 -7.18
CA PHE A 115 23.22 -9.37 -6.38
C PHE A 115 24.34 -9.85 -7.30
N ASP A 116 25.46 -9.13 -7.31
CA ASP A 116 26.59 -9.45 -8.19
C ASP A 116 27.43 -10.63 -7.65
N CYS A 117 27.64 -10.66 -6.34
CA CYS A 117 28.38 -11.72 -5.66
C CYS A 117 27.77 -11.93 -4.27
N LEU A 118 27.36 -13.16 -3.98
CA LEU A 118 26.80 -13.53 -2.68
C LEU A 118 27.59 -14.71 -2.14
N GLU A 119 28.15 -14.53 -0.94
CA GLU A 119 28.93 -15.54 -0.24
C GLU A 119 28.36 -15.78 1.15
N GLN A 120 28.19 -17.04 1.54
CA GLN A 120 27.87 -17.39 2.92
C GLN A 120 29.14 -17.38 3.75
N GLN A 121 29.33 -16.30 4.51
CA GLN A 121 30.44 -16.16 5.45
C GLN A 121 29.91 -15.79 6.84
N THR A 122 30.67 -16.12 7.88
CA THR A 122 30.45 -15.56 9.21
C THR A 122 31.01 -14.14 9.20
N PRO A 123 30.16 -13.11 9.28
CA PRO A 123 30.64 -11.74 9.13
C PRO A 123 31.36 -11.30 10.42
N ASP A 124 32.43 -10.51 10.26
CA ASP A 124 33.17 -9.95 11.39
C ASP A 124 32.26 -9.03 12.24
N HIS A 125 32.23 -9.27 13.55
CA HIS A 125 31.47 -8.48 14.52
C HIS A 125 31.85 -7.00 14.51
N GLY A 126 33.11 -6.67 14.16
CA GLY A 126 33.56 -5.28 14.02
C GLY A 126 32.76 -4.49 12.99
N LYS A 127 32.27 -5.15 11.92
CA LYS A 127 31.46 -4.52 10.86
C LYS A 127 30.06 -4.09 11.32
N PHE A 128 29.58 -4.64 12.44
CA PHE A 128 28.30 -4.27 13.04
C PHE A 128 28.46 -3.40 14.28
N THR A 129 29.69 -3.02 14.62
CA THR A 129 29.95 -2.12 15.74
C THR A 129 29.82 -0.68 15.27
N ILE A 130 28.92 0.07 15.91
CA ILE A 130 28.77 1.50 15.64
C ILE A 130 30.07 2.19 16.09
N PRO A 131 30.75 2.97 15.22
CA PRO A 131 31.95 3.69 15.60
C PRO A 131 31.72 4.58 16.82
N THR A 132 32.66 4.65 17.75
CA THR A 132 32.55 5.51 18.94
C THR A 132 32.52 7.00 18.60
N THR A 133 32.94 7.36 17.39
CA THR A 133 32.86 8.70 16.81
C THR A 133 31.51 9.01 16.16
N TYR A 134 30.60 8.03 16.06
CA TYR A 134 29.27 8.26 15.52
C TYR A 134 28.41 9.02 16.53
N SER A 135 27.95 10.21 16.14
CA SER A 135 26.94 10.98 16.88
C SER A 135 25.64 10.96 16.10
N MET A 136 24.59 10.39 16.69
CA MET A 136 23.24 10.45 16.13
C MET A 136 22.70 11.88 16.30
N HIS A 137 22.49 12.61 15.20
CA HIS A 137 21.84 13.92 15.30
C HIS A 137 20.32 13.73 15.44
N ALA A 138 19.68 14.53 16.29
CA ALA A 138 18.23 14.46 16.50
C ALA A 138 17.41 14.71 15.22
N GLY A 139 17.99 15.36 14.20
CA GLY A 139 17.39 15.51 12.88
C GLY A 139 17.43 14.24 12.02
N ASP A 140 18.35 13.32 12.30
CA ASP A 140 18.46 12.02 11.63
C ASP A 140 17.50 10.98 12.22
N MET A 141 16.89 11.27 13.37
CA MET A 141 15.70 10.57 13.86
C MET A 141 14.47 10.96 13.03
N LEU A 142 14.53 10.72 11.72
CA LEU A 142 13.32 10.61 10.94
C LEU A 142 12.61 9.36 11.43
N SER A 143 11.55 9.56 12.23
CA SER A 143 10.60 8.51 12.56
C SER A 143 10.29 7.70 11.29
N PRO A 144 10.11 6.37 11.36
CA PRO A 144 9.70 5.57 10.21
C PRO A 144 8.50 6.16 9.45
N ARG A 145 7.63 6.89 10.18
CA ARG A 145 6.50 7.65 9.62
C ARG A 145 6.95 8.88 8.81
N THR A 146 7.99 9.59 9.24
CA THR A 146 8.56 10.72 8.50
C THR A 146 9.25 10.26 7.22
N HIS A 147 9.90 9.10 7.23
CA HIS A 147 10.47 8.49 6.02
C HIS A 147 9.37 8.13 5.01
N GLN A 148 8.25 7.58 5.49
CA GLN A 148 7.08 7.29 4.67
C GLN A 148 6.46 8.57 4.06
N VAL A 149 6.36 9.65 4.84
CA VAL A 149 5.85 10.95 4.39
C VAL A 149 6.80 11.58 3.35
N MET A 150 8.12 11.54 3.59
CA MET A 150 9.11 12.09 2.65
C MET A 150 9.08 11.34 1.31
N LEU A 151 9.04 10.02 1.31
CA LEU A 151 8.91 9.22 0.08
C LEU A 151 7.59 9.50 -0.64
N GLN A 152 6.48 9.60 0.08
CA GLN A 152 5.18 9.95 -0.50
C GLN A 152 5.18 11.33 -1.17
N HIS A 153 5.85 12.33 -0.59
CA HIS A 153 5.99 13.64 -1.21
C HIS A 153 6.80 13.62 -2.51
N VAL A 154 7.84 12.80 -2.59
CA VAL A 154 8.64 12.62 -3.82
C VAL A 154 7.84 11.90 -4.90
N THR A 155 6.92 11.01 -4.54
CA THR A 155 6.06 10.30 -5.51
C THR A 155 4.85 11.10 -6.02
N ALA A 156 4.56 12.25 -5.41
CA ALA A 156 3.37 13.08 -5.71
C ALA A 156 3.66 14.29 -6.61
N THR A 157 4.92 14.54 -6.95
CA THR A 157 5.38 15.51 -7.96
C THR A 157 5.67 14.84 -9.29
#